data_AF-A0ABD5DWB4-F1
#
_entry.id   AF-A0ABD5DWB4-F1
#
_cell.length_a   1.000
_cell.length_b   1.000
_cell.length_c   1.000
_cell.angle_alpha   90.00
_cell.angle_beta   90.00
_cell.angle_gamma   90.00
#
_symmetry.space_group_name_H-M   'P 1'
#
loop_
_entity.id
_entity.type
_entity.pdbx_description
1 polymer ?
#
loop_
_entity_poly.entity_id
_entity_poly.type
_entity_poly.pdbx_seq_one_letter_code
_entity_poly.pdbx_strand_id
1 'polypeptide(L)'
;LGMDELIAKAWRFVRERFRSYQTELKSRGIKRARARRDADRERQDIITLVKRQLTREIAEGRFTASREAVKREVERRVKERMILSRNRN
;
A
#
# COMPACT_ATOMS: atom_id res chain seq x y z
N LEU A 1 -29.85 5.14 26.50
CA LEU A 1 -29.79 4.35 25.25
C LEU A 1 -30.92 3.35 25.27
N GLY A 2 -31.75 3.31 24.23
CA GLY A 2 -32.74 2.24 24.06
C GLY A 2 -32.07 0.95 23.61
N MET A 3 -32.69 -0.21 23.86
CA MET A 3 -32.17 -1.52 23.44
C MET A 3 -31.89 -1.60 21.94
N ASP A 4 -32.76 -1.03 21.11
CA ASP A 4 -32.58 -0.98 19.65
C ASP A 4 -31.34 -0.19 19.23
N GLU A 5 -31.04 0.90 19.95
CA GLU A 5 -29.84 1.69 19.71
C GLU A 5 -28.57 0.92 20.09
N LEU A 6 -28.64 0.11 21.15
CA LEU A 6 -27.55 -0.76 21.58
C LEU A 6 -27.30 -1.88 20.56
N ILE A 7 -28.38 -2.51 20.06
CA ILE A 7 -28.34 -3.54 19.02
C ILE A 7 -27.76 -2.96 17.72
N ALA A 8 -28.19 -1.76 17.31
CA ALA A 8 -27.66 -1.09 16.12
C ALA A 8 -26.17 -0.76 16.24
N LYS A 9 -25.71 -0.31 17.42
CA LYS A 9 -24.28 -0.07 17.69
C LYS A 9 -23.47 -1.36 17.65
N ALA A 10 -23.97 -2.46 18.22
CA ALA A 10 -23.32 -3.76 18.17
C ALA A 10 -23.15 -4.27 16.73
N TRP A 11 -24.19 -4.20 15.90
CA TRP A 11 -24.11 -4.59 14.48
C TRP A 11 -23.18 -3.69 13.67
N ARG A 12 -23.11 -2.39 13.99
CA ARG A 12 -22.16 -1.48 13.35
C ARG A 12 -20.72 -1.87 13.68
N PHE A 13 -20.42 -2.11 14.95
CA PHE A 13 -19.10 -2.52 15.41
C PHE A 13 -18.59 -3.77 14.69
N VAL A 14 -19.40 -4.84 14.62
CA VAL A 14 -19.01 -6.09 13.94
C VAL A 14 -18.77 -5.86 12.45
N ARG A 15 -19.65 -5.11 11.77
CA ARG A 15 -19.49 -4.82 10.33
C ARG A 15 -18.24 -3.99 10.05
N GLU A 16 -17.95 -2.97 10.86
CA GLU A 16 -16.75 -2.15 10.71
C GLU A 16 -15.48 -2.96 10.97
N ARG A 17 -15.48 -3.85 11.96
CA ARG A 17 -14.36 -4.75 12.23
C ARG A 17 -14.13 -5.72 11.07
N PHE A 18 -15.19 -6.30 10.51
CA PHE A 18 -15.10 -7.16 9.34
C PHE A 18 -14.57 -6.41 8.12
N ARG A 19 -15.11 -5.22 7.82
CA ARG A 19 -14.68 -4.41 6.67
C ARG A 19 -13.22 -3.97 6.78
N SER A 20 -12.79 -3.53 7.96
CA SER A 20 -11.40 -3.14 8.19
C SER A 20 -10.46 -4.33 8.01
N TYR A 21 -10.80 -5.48 8.60
CA TYR A 21 -10.01 -6.70 8.45
C TYR A 21 -9.90 -7.18 6.99
N GLN A 22 -11.01 -7.22 6.24
CA GLN A 22 -11.00 -7.61 4.83
C GLN A 22 -10.19 -6.63 3.97
N THR A 23 -10.30 -5.33 4.25
CA THR A 23 -9.50 -4.31 3.57
C THR A 23 -8.01 -4.51 3.83
N GLU A 24 -7.63 -4.80 5.07
CA GLU A 24 -6.26 -5.11 5.44
C GLU A 24 -5.74 -6.36 4.73
N LEU A 25 -6.50 -7.46 4.74
CA LEU A 25 -6.16 -8.70 4.04
C LEU A 25 -5.95 -8.47 2.53
N LYS A 26 -6.84 -7.71 1.90
CA LYS A 26 -6.72 -7.35 0.48
C LYS A 26 -5.46 -6.54 0.23
N SER A 27 -5.16 -5.56 1.10
CA SER A 27 -3.94 -4.75 0.99
C SER A 27 -2.67 -5.61 1.09
N ARG A 28 -2.63 -6.57 2.03
CA ARG A 28 -1.54 -7.52 2.21
C ARG A 28 -1.39 -8.43 0.97
N GLY A 29 -2.51 -8.89 0.41
CA GLY A 29 -2.54 -9.68 -0.82
C GLY A 29 -1.94 -8.95 -2.03
N ILE A 30 -2.33 -7.68 -2.23
CA ILE A 30 -1.79 -6.83 -3.30
C ILE A 30 -0.28 -6.62 -3.12
N LYS A 31 0.18 -6.36 -1.89
CA LYS A 31 1.62 -6.21 -1.58
C LYS A 31 2.39 -7.49 -1.92
N ARG A 32 1.92 -8.67 -1.50
CA ARG A 32 2.54 -9.96 -1.84
C ARG A 32 2.56 -10.24 -3.34
N ALA A 33 1.45 -9.99 -4.03
CA ALA A 33 1.38 -10.19 -5.48
C ALA A 33 2.35 -9.27 -6.23
N ARG A 34 2.56 -8.04 -5.75
CA ARG A 34 3.61 -7.15 -6.29
C ARG A 34 5.01 -7.70 -6.01
N ALA A 35 5.29 -8.09 -4.77
CA ALA A 35 6.59 -8.66 -4.39
C ALA A 35 6.98 -9.86 -5.27
N ARG A 36 6.02 -10.78 -5.54
CA ARG A 36 6.24 -11.91 -6.46
C ARG A 36 6.61 -11.48 -7.88
N ARG A 37 5.97 -10.43 -8.42
CA ARG A 37 6.32 -9.89 -9.75
C ARG A 37 7.65 -9.16 -9.78
N ASP A 38 8.09 -8.64 -8.63
CA ASP A 38 9.36 -7.94 -8.47
C ASP A 38 10.50 -8.90 -8.08
N ALA A 39 10.24 -10.19 -7.91
CA ALA A 39 11.23 -11.18 -7.47
C ALA A 39 12.35 -11.38 -8.50
N ASP A 40 11.98 -11.47 -9.78
CA ASP A 40 12.92 -11.70 -10.89
C ASP A 40 13.42 -10.39 -11.54
N ARG A 41 13.03 -9.22 -10.99
CA ARG A 41 13.39 -7.91 -11.55
C ARG A 41 14.70 -7.41 -11.02
N GLU A 42 15.46 -6.75 -11.89
CA GLU A 42 16.65 -6.03 -11.46
C GLU A 42 16.27 -4.77 -10.65
N ARG A 43 17.22 -4.27 -9.86
CA ARG A 43 17.03 -3.04 -9.10
C ARG A 43 16.70 -1.86 -10.02
N GLN A 44 17.35 -1.79 -11.19
CA GLN A 44 17.15 -0.71 -12.15
C GLN A 44 15.73 -0.69 -12.73
N ASP A 45 15.15 -1.87 -13.01
CA ASP A 45 13.76 -1.99 -13.46
C ASP A 45 12.78 -1.49 -12.39
N ILE A 46 13.03 -1.86 -11.14
CA ILE A 46 12.22 -1.41 -10.00
C ILE A 46 12.29 0.11 -9.84
N ILE A 47 13.47 0.72 -10.02
CA ILE A 47 13.63 2.19 -10.03
C ILE A 47 12.76 2.82 -11.12
N THR A 48 12.83 2.30 -12.34
CA THR A 48 12.05 2.82 -13.48
C THR A 48 10.56 2.75 -13.21
N LEU A 49 10.07 1.63 -12.66
CA LEU A 49 8.67 1.47 -12.28
C LEU A 49 8.24 2.43 -11.16
N VAL A 50 9.07 2.61 -10.14
CA VAL A 50 8.79 3.53 -9.03
C VAL A 50 8.72 4.97 -9.52
N LYS A 51 9.67 5.39 -10.36
CA LYS A 51 9.66 6.74 -10.98
C LYS A 51 8.37 6.96 -11.78
N ARG A 52 7.99 6.02 -12.65
CA ARG A 52 6.75 6.10 -13.45
C ARG A 52 5.51 6.24 -12.57
N GLN A 53 5.45 5.51 -11.45
CA GLN A 53 4.34 5.61 -10.50
C GLN A 53 4.30 6.96 -9.80
N LEU A 54 5.44 7.46 -9.33
CA LEU A 54 5.52 8.75 -8.67
C LEU A 54 5.15 9.90 -9.61
N THR A 55 5.57 9.85 -10.89
CA THR A 55 5.14 10.83 -11.89
C THR A 55 3.62 10.85 -12.04
N ARG A 56 2.97 9.68 -12.05
CA ARG A 56 1.50 9.59 -12.11
C ARG A 56 0.84 10.12 -10.84
N GLU A 57 1.39 9.83 -9.67
CA GLU A 57 0.88 10.34 -8.39
C GLU A 57 1.02 11.85 -8.27
N ILE A 58 2.09 12.43 -8.80
CA ILE A 58 2.29 13.89 -8.88
C ILE A 58 1.25 14.50 -9.82
N ALA A 59 1.06 13.93 -11.01
CA ALA A 59 0.09 14.42 -12.00
C ALA A 59 -1.35 14.36 -11.47
N GLU A 60 -1.69 13.34 -10.68
CA GLU A 60 -3.00 13.19 -10.03
C GLU A 60 -3.13 14.00 -8.72
N GLY A 61 -2.11 14.77 -8.32
CA GLY A 61 -2.09 15.56 -7.09
C GLY A 61 -2.05 14.72 -5.79
N ARG A 62 -1.86 13.41 -5.90
CA ARG A 62 -1.80 12.47 -4.75
C ARG A 62 -0.44 12.48 -4.05
N PHE A 63 0.58 13.03 -4.71
CA PHE A 63 1.90 13.25 -4.13
C PHE A 63 2.36 14.69 -4.42
N THR A 64 2.31 15.54 -3.39
CA THR A 64 2.75 16.94 -3.46
C THR A 64 3.95 17.12 -2.53
N ALA A 65 5.15 17.27 -3.11
CA ALA A 65 6.37 17.44 -2.32
C ALA A 65 7.50 18.10 -3.14
N SER A 66 8.53 18.58 -2.44
CA SER A 66 9.74 19.14 -3.08
C SER A 66 10.51 18.08 -3.88
N ARG A 67 11.42 18.52 -4.75
CA ARG A 67 12.27 17.63 -5.56
C ARG A 67 13.09 16.66 -4.68
N GLU A 68 13.55 17.11 -3.52
CA GLU A 68 14.31 16.34 -2.53
C GLU A 68 13.42 15.27 -1.88
N ALA A 69 12.16 15.61 -1.59
CA ALA A 69 11.19 14.65 -1.07
C ALA A 69 10.86 13.57 -2.12
N VAL A 70 10.75 13.93 -3.41
CA VAL A 70 10.58 12.95 -4.49
C VAL A 70 11.76 11.98 -4.55
N LYS A 71 13.00 12.48 -4.47
CA LYS A 71 14.21 11.62 -4.47
C LYS A 71 14.21 10.63 -3.32
N ARG A 72 13.95 11.12 -2.09
CA ARG A 72 13.86 10.26 -0.89
C ARG A 72 12.75 9.22 -1.02
N GLU A 73 11.61 9.59 -1.60
CA GLU A 73 10.48 8.68 -1.78
C GLU A 73 10.79 7.58 -2.82
N VAL A 74 11.53 7.90 -3.89
CA VAL A 74 12.04 6.90 -4.83
C VAL A 74 12.92 5.89 -4.09
N GLU A 75 13.91 6.37 -3.32
CA GLU A 75 14.83 5.51 -2.58
C GLU A 75 14.10 4.61 -1.58
N ARG A 76 13.16 5.19 -0.81
CA ARG A 76 12.35 4.47 0.17
C ARG A 76 11.53 3.36 -0.48
N ARG A 77 10.81 3.65 -1.58
CA ARG A 77 9.97 2.67 -2.29
C ARG A 77 10.77 1.57 -2.97
N VAL A 78 11.93 1.92 -3.55
CA VAL A 78 12.84 0.94 -4.13
C VAL A 78 13.33 0.00 -3.05
N LYS A 79 13.85 0.54 -1.93
CA LYS A 79 14.31 -0.27 -0.79
C LYS A 79 13.21 -1.20 -0.27
N GLU A 80 12.00 -0.69 -0.05
CA GLU A 80 10.86 -1.47 0.42
C GLU A 80 10.54 -2.62 -0.55
N ARG A 81 10.51 -2.35 -1.86
CA ARG A 81 10.26 -3.40 -2.87
C ARG A 81 11.35 -4.43 -2.94
N MET A 82 12.63 -4.02 -2.91
CA MET A 82 13.75 -4.97 -2.92
C MET A 82 13.70 -5.91 -1.72
N ILE A 83 13.39 -5.37 -0.53
CA ILE A 83 13.28 -6.19 0.69
C ILE A 83 12.11 -7.16 0.55
N LEU A 84 10.93 -6.67 0.16
CA LEU A 84 9.74 -7.50 0.06
C LEU A 84 9.84 -8.57 -1.04
N SER A 85 10.50 -8.30 -2.17
CA SER A 85 10.63 -9.26 -3.27
C SER A 85 11.68 -10.33 -3.02
N ARG A 86 12.69 -10.03 -2.21
CA ARG A 86 13.81 -10.94 -1.90
C ARG A 86 13.60 -11.73 -0.62
N ASN A 87 12.68 -11.31 0.24
CA ASN A 87 12.39 -12.04 1.46
C ASN A 87 11.61 -13.32 1.14
N ARG A 88 12.28 -14.47 1.26
CA ARG A 88 11.65 -15.80 1.21
C ARG A 88 11.09 -16.11 2.60
N ASN A 89 9.91 -15.56 2.91
CA ASN A 89 9.08 -16.06 4.01
C ASN A 89 8.31 -17.30 3.55
#